data_AF-A0A969MIP5-F1
#
_entry.id   AF-A0A969MIP5-F1
#
_cell.length_a   1.000
_cell.length_b   1.000
_cell.length_c   1.000
_cell.angle_alpha   90.00
_cell.angle_beta   90.00
_cell.angle_gamma   90.00
#
_symmetry.space_group_name_H-M   'P 1'
#
loop_
_entity.id
_entity.type
_entity.pdbx_description
1 polymer ?
#
loop_
_entity_poly.entity_id
_entity_poly.type
_entity_poly.pdbx_seq_one_letter_code
_entity_poly.pdbx_strand_id
1 'polypeptide(L)' 'MFPELQKLSVRSLVILVLVLSGAGLAAIDSNFRPVFGDIVKFGIGGYMGQLVPNKSS' A
#
# COMPACT_ATOMS: atom_id res chain seq x y z
N MET A 1 10.36 -9.63 25.78
CA MET A 1 9.02 -9.95 25.24
C MET A 1 8.50 -8.66 24.62
N PHE A 2 8.43 -8.55 23.29
CA PHE A 2 8.14 -7.30 22.58
C PHE A 2 6.63 -6.97 22.66
N PRO A 3 6.19 -5.96 23.44
CA PRO A 3 4.76 -5.68 23.65
C PRO A 3 4.08 -5.04 22.43
N GLU A 4 4.85 -4.61 21.42
CA GLU A 4 4.36 -3.94 20.20
C GLU A 4 3.66 -4.90 19.20
N LEU A 5 3.86 -6.22 19.32
CA LEU A 5 3.31 -7.21 18.38
C LEU A 5 1.83 -7.58 18.65
N GLN A 6 1.24 -7.16 19.77
CA GLN A 6 -0.14 -7.50 20.12
C GLN A 6 -1.22 -6.67 19.40
N LYS A 7 -0.84 -5.71 18.54
CA LYS A 7 -1.77 -4.86 17.76
C LYS A 7 -1.85 -5.22 16.27
N LEU A 8 -1.47 -6.43 15.87
CA LEU A 8 -1.83 -6.93 14.53
C LEU A 8 -3.32 -7.26 14.49
N SER A 9 -4.15 -6.24 14.24
CA SER A 9 -5.56 -6.43 13.92
C SER A 9 -5.67 -7.28 12.65
N VAL A 10 -6.66 -8.17 12.58
CA VAL A 10 -6.98 -8.99 11.39
C VAL A 10 -7.00 -8.14 10.12
N ARG A 11 -7.50 -6.90 10.21
CA ARG A 11 -7.48 -5.93 9.12
C ARG A 11 -6.07 -5.63 8.62
N SER A 12 -5.12 -5.40 9.52
CA SER A 12 -3.72 -5.10 9.16
C SER A 12 -3.05 -6.31 8.51
N LEU A 13 -3.34 -7.51 9.00
CA LEU A 13 -2.83 -8.75 8.41
C LEU A 13 -3.37 -8.94 6.99
N VAL A 14 -4.66 -8.76 6.77
CA VAL A 14 -5.30 -8.87 5.45
C VAL A 14 -4.71 -7.86 4.47
N ILE A 15 -4.51 -6.61 4.90
CA ILE A 15 -3.87 -5.57 4.08
C ILE A 15 -2.44 -5.98 3.71
N LEU A 16 -1.66 -6.50 4.67
CA LEU A 16 -0.29 -6.97 4.43
C LEU A 16 -0.24 -8.07 3.38
N VAL A 17 -1.11 -9.08 3.50
CA VAL A 17 -1.17 -10.19 2.54
C VAL A 17 -1.53 -9.67 1.14
N LEU A 18 -2.52 -8.77 1.03
CA LEU A 18 -2.91 -8.16 -0.24
C LEU A 18 -1.75 -7.40 -0.90
N VAL A 19 -1.03 -6.58 -0.13
CA VAL A 19 0.10 -5.78 -0.65
C VAL A 19 1.25 -6.70 -1.09
N LEU A 20 1.64 -7.67 -0.27
CA LEU A 20 2.74 -8.59 -0.58
C LEU A 20 2.41 -9.50 -1.77
N SER A 21 1.18 -10.01 -1.85
CA SER A 21 0.75 -10.86 -2.96
C SER A 21 0.67 -10.08 -4.27
N GLY A 22 0.14 -8.86 -4.23
CA GLY A 22 0.11 -7.97 -5.40
C GLY A 22 1.51 -7.60 -5.88
N ALA A 23 2.42 -7.27 -4.96
CA ALA A 23 3.82 -7.00 -5.30
C ALA A 23 4.53 -8.24 -5.88
N GLY A 24 4.26 -9.42 -5.31
CA GLY A 24 4.77 -10.69 -5.82
C GLY A 24 4.28 -10.99 -7.24
N LEU A 25 2.98 -10.83 -7.50
CA LEU A 25 2.39 -10.98 -8.84
C LEU A 25 3.03 -10.02 -9.85
N ALA A 26 3.26 -8.76 -9.45
CA ALA A 26 3.88 -7.77 -10.33
C ALA A 26 5.35 -8.08 -10.67
N ALA A 27 6.03 -8.87 -9.83
CA ALA A 27 7.40 -9.30 -10.08
C ALA A 27 7.48 -10.47 -11.08
N ILE A 28 6.46 -11.33 -11.13
CA ILE A 28 6.46 -12.55 -11.96
C ILE A 28 5.65 -12.40 -13.25
N ASP A 29 4.62 -11.56 -13.28
CA ASP A 29 3.77 -11.35 -14.46
C ASP A 29 3.99 -9.95 -15.05
N SER A 30 4.58 -9.93 -16.24
CA SER A 30 4.86 -8.70 -17.00
C SER A 30 3.59 -7.96 -17.42
N ASN A 31 2.46 -8.63 -17.57
CA ASN A 31 1.18 -8.02 -17.95
C ASN A 31 0.51 -7.33 -16.77
N PHE A 32 0.69 -7.88 -15.56
CA PHE A 32 0.15 -7.31 -14.34
C PHE A 32 0.98 -6.13 -13.82
N ARG A 33 2.29 -6.13 -14.08
CA ARG A 33 3.23 -5.06 -13.68
C ARG A 33 2.76 -3.63 -13.99
N PRO A 34 2.27 -3.27 -15.20
CA PRO A 34 1.77 -1.93 -15.47
C PRO A 34 0.55 -1.57 -14.62
N VAL A 35 -0.40 -2.50 -14.48
CA VAL A 35 -1.61 -2.30 -13.65
C VAL A 35 -1.23 -2.05 -12.18
N PHE A 36 -0.33 -2.87 -11.64
CA PHE A 36 0.18 -2.67 -10.29
C PHE A 36 0.90 -1.33 -10.13
N GLY A 37 1.70 -0.94 -11.12
CA GLY A 37 2.39 0.35 -11.14
C GLY A 37 1.42 1.53 -11.05
N ASP A 38 0.29 1.47 -11.75
CA ASP A 38 -0.72 2.52 -11.69
C ASP A 38 -1.42 2.59 -10.32
N ILE A 39 -1.76 1.44 -9.73
CA ILE A 39 -2.31 1.37 -8.37
C ILE A 39 -1.35 2.01 -7.35
N VAL A 40 -0.06 1.67 -7.44
CA VAL A 40 0.97 2.24 -6.57
C VAL A 40 1.09 3.75 -6.75
N LYS A 41 1.10 4.24 -8.00
CA LYS A 41 1.13 5.69 -8.29
C LYS A 41 -0.07 6.41 -7.69
N PHE A 42 -1.29 5.87 -7.83
CA PHE A 42 -2.48 6.44 -7.21
C PHE A 42 -2.39 6.46 -5.69
N GLY A 43 -1.88 5.38 -5.08
CA GLY A 43 -1.68 5.30 -3.64
C GLY A 43 -0.68 6.35 -3.13
N ILE A 44 0.48 6.46 -3.77
CA ILE A 44 1.51 7.45 -3.41
C ILE A 44 1.00 8.87 -3.66
N GLY A 45 0.37 9.12 -4.80
CA GLY A 45 -0.20 10.42 -5.14
C GLY A 45 -1.28 10.87 -4.17
N GLY A 46 -2.18 9.96 -3.77
CA GLY A 46 -3.20 10.22 -2.76
C GLY A 46 -2.60 10.51 -1.39
N TYR A 47 -1.59 9.73 -0.97
CA TYR A 47 -0.88 9.98 0.28
C TYR A 47 -0.14 11.33 0.27
N MET A 48 0.58 11.63 -0.81
CA MET A 48 1.24 12.93 -0.99
C MET A 48 0.23 14.07 -0.98
N GLY A 49 -0.93 13.91 -1.65
CA GLY A 49 -2.00 14.91 -1.66
C GLY A 49 -2.58 15.18 -0.27
N GLN A 50 -2.65 14.17 0.61
CA GLN A 50 -3.04 14.35 2.01
C GLN A 50 -1.97 15.06 2.85
N LEU A 51 -0.70 14.94 2.46
CA LEU A 51 0.43 15.61 3.12
C LEU A 51 0.61 17.06 2.65
N VAL A 52 0.10 17.42 1.47
CA VAL A 52 0.07 18.82 1.03
C VAL A 52 -0.86 19.55 2.01
N PRO A 53 -0.36 20.49 2.81
CA PRO A 53 -1.22 21.23 3.72
C PRO A 53 -2.26 21.96 2.88
N ASN A 54 -3.53 21.85 3.27
CA ASN A 54 -4.59 22.70 2.73
C ASN A 54 -4.13 24.15 2.93
N LYS A 55 -3.61 24.78 1.87
CA LYS A 55 -3.59 26.23 1.77
C LYS A 55 -5.06 26.65 1.65
N SER A 56 -5.71 26.71 2.80
CA SER A 56 -6.89 27.54 3.02
C SER A 56 -6.43 28.96 2.73
N SER A 57 -6.69 29.42 1.52
CA SER A 57 -6.65 30.84 1.18
C SER A 57 -8.06 31.40 1.23
#